data_AF-A0A2N2GAI2-F1
#
_entry.id   AF-A0A2N2GAI2-F1
#
_cell.length_a   1.000
_cell.length_b   1.000
_cell.length_c   1.000
_cell.angle_alpha   90.00
_cell.angle_beta   90.00
_cell.angle_gamma   90.00
#
_symmetry.space_group_name_H-M   'P 1'
#
loop_
_entity.id
_entity.type
_entity.pdbx_description
1 polymer ?
#
loop_
_entity_poly.entity_id
_entity_poly.type
_entity_poly.pdbx_seq_one_letter_code
_entity_poly.pdbx_strand_id
1 'polypeptide(L)'
;MHMARKTSHNPARQRSAAQVENLQTVELILAIARDEYGEIPPRLGGLFDDVAALYAGNWPSHEACAVTYHNFSHSLDVCLAAARMLSGWNKAEPAQPLAQKYFQLGMAAALFHDAGYIKDKGDQAGAGGKFTLVHVRRSMEIAREYLGQKQWPKEEVEAVVRIISITDYASLPDLAPLFTEPRLKIMAQMVATADLIAQMADIDYVRRIDDLFAEFKEVYSLPSSRRSTSLKTVRPWPKREPRCTKPSRRSRTAPLTFMRSLSSPP
;
A
#
# COMPACT_ATOMS: atom_id res chain seq x y z
N MET A 1 -58.35 -22.88 19.88
CA MET A 1 -57.20 -21.95 20.02
C MET A 1 -55.93 -22.70 19.66
N HIS A 2 -55.40 -22.53 18.45
CA HIS A 2 -54.13 -23.13 18.03
C HIS A 2 -53.24 -21.98 17.56
N MET A 3 -52.28 -21.58 18.40
CA MET A 3 -51.29 -20.58 18.04
C MET A 3 -50.21 -21.23 17.18
N ALA A 4 -50.23 -20.96 15.88
CA ALA A 4 -49.13 -21.29 14.99
C ALA A 4 -47.95 -20.35 15.30
N ARG A 5 -46.88 -20.91 15.86
CA ARG A 5 -45.57 -20.25 15.92
C ARG A 5 -45.07 -20.01 14.49
N LYS A 6 -45.11 -18.75 14.03
CA LYS A 6 -44.30 -18.32 12.90
C LYS A 6 -42.83 -18.30 13.35
N THR A 7 -42.10 -19.35 13.01
CA THR A 7 -40.64 -19.30 13.02
C THR A 7 -40.19 -18.30 11.97
N SER A 8 -39.71 -17.13 12.38
CA SER A 8 -39.02 -16.20 11.49
C SER A 8 -37.69 -16.83 11.09
N HIS A 9 -37.66 -17.46 9.93
CA HIS A 9 -36.41 -17.78 9.26
C HIS A 9 -35.79 -16.45 8.83
N ASN A 10 -34.72 -16.04 9.51
CA ASN A 10 -33.87 -14.96 9.05
C ASN A 10 -32.94 -15.56 7.98
N PRO A 11 -33.11 -15.27 6.67
CA PRO A 11 -32.22 -15.84 5.68
C PRO A 11 -30.85 -15.19 5.87
N ALA A 12 -29.85 -16.00 6.22
CA ALA A 12 -28.46 -15.58 6.14
C ALA A 12 -28.24 -14.98 4.74
N ARG A 13 -27.88 -13.69 4.66
CA ARG A 13 -27.58 -13.02 3.38
C ARG A 13 -26.56 -13.88 2.63
N GLN A 14 -26.97 -14.46 1.51
CA GLN A 14 -26.05 -15.19 0.63
C GLN A 14 -24.98 -14.21 0.15
N ARG A 15 -23.71 -14.62 0.22
CA ARG A 15 -22.58 -13.84 -0.28
C ARG A 15 -22.62 -13.79 -1.80
N SER A 16 -22.25 -12.65 -2.39
CA SER A 16 -22.08 -12.56 -3.85
C SER A 16 -20.86 -13.35 -4.32
N ALA A 17 -20.78 -13.67 -5.63
CA ALA A 17 -19.62 -14.37 -6.21
C ALA A 17 -18.30 -13.63 -5.91
N ALA A 18 -18.27 -12.31 -6.12
CA ALA A 18 -17.10 -11.48 -5.80
C ALA A 18 -16.72 -11.53 -4.31
N GLN A 19 -17.69 -11.60 -3.39
CA GLN A 19 -17.40 -11.77 -1.97
C GLN A 19 -16.78 -13.14 -1.65
N VAL A 20 -17.19 -14.20 -2.36
CA VAL A 20 -16.61 -15.53 -2.21
C VAL A 20 -15.19 -15.55 -2.75
N GLU A 21 -14.96 -15.00 -3.94
CA GLU A 21 -13.63 -14.88 -4.55
C GLU A 21 -12.67 -14.06 -3.68
N ASN A 22 -13.11 -12.91 -3.16
CA ASN A 22 -12.31 -12.08 -2.26
C ASN A 22 -11.86 -12.85 -1.01
N LEU A 23 -12.75 -13.66 -0.42
CA LEU A 23 -12.39 -14.49 0.73
C LEU A 23 -11.39 -15.59 0.37
N GLN A 24 -11.52 -16.19 -0.81
CA GLN A 24 -10.56 -17.17 -1.31
C GLN A 24 -9.18 -16.53 -1.53
N THR A 25 -9.14 -15.33 -2.11
CA THR A 25 -7.89 -14.57 -2.32
C THR A 25 -7.23 -14.22 -0.98
N VAL A 26 -8.00 -13.80 0.03
CA VAL A 26 -7.48 -13.56 1.39
C VAL A 26 -6.88 -14.85 1.98
N GLU A 27 -7.58 -15.99 1.90
CA GLU A 27 -7.07 -17.26 2.41
C GLU A 27 -5.76 -17.69 1.70
N LEU A 28 -5.63 -17.44 0.39
CA LEU A 28 -4.39 -17.71 -0.34
C LEU A 28 -3.23 -16.82 0.16
N ILE A 29 -3.49 -15.54 0.42
CA ILE A 29 -2.47 -14.63 0.96
C ILE A 29 -2.04 -15.07 2.37
N LEU A 30 -3.02 -15.46 3.21
CA LEU A 30 -2.75 -15.96 4.55
C LEU A 30 -2.00 -17.30 4.54
N ALA A 31 -2.30 -18.19 3.58
CA ALA A 31 -1.56 -19.43 3.38
C ALA A 31 -0.10 -19.16 3.02
N ILE A 32 0.17 -18.24 2.08
CA ILE A 32 1.54 -17.82 1.75
C ILE A 32 2.26 -17.27 2.99
N ALA A 33 1.59 -16.43 3.79
CA ALA A 33 2.18 -15.89 5.01
C ALA A 33 2.55 -16.98 6.03
N ARG A 34 1.68 -17.97 6.22
CA ARG A 34 1.95 -19.14 7.09
C ARG A 34 3.11 -19.98 6.56
N ASP A 35 3.18 -20.22 5.26
CA ASP A 35 4.26 -21.00 4.65
C ASP A 35 5.63 -20.29 4.76
N GLU A 36 5.65 -18.97 4.61
CA GLU A 36 6.88 -18.17 4.68
C GLU A 36 7.38 -17.95 6.11
N TYR A 37 6.46 -17.82 7.09
CA TYR A 37 6.81 -17.33 8.43
C TYR A 37 6.41 -18.28 9.57
N GLY A 38 5.70 -19.37 9.28
CA GLY A 38 5.13 -20.30 10.27
C GLY A 38 3.88 -19.77 10.98
N GLU A 39 3.53 -18.49 10.81
CA GLU A 39 2.38 -17.84 11.43
C GLU A 39 1.85 -16.68 10.56
N ILE A 40 0.62 -16.27 10.81
CA ILE A 40 0.05 -15.07 10.18
C ILE A 40 0.60 -13.84 10.91
N PRO A 41 1.16 -12.84 10.19
CA PRO A 41 1.54 -11.56 10.78
C PRO A 41 0.39 -10.94 11.59
N PRO A 42 0.61 -10.53 12.85
CA PRO A 42 -0.46 -10.30 13.82
C PRO A 42 -1.44 -9.18 13.41
N ARG A 43 -1.05 -8.25 12.53
CA ARG A 43 -1.92 -7.15 12.09
C ARG A 43 -2.64 -7.44 10.78
N LEU A 44 -2.34 -8.54 10.11
CA LEU A 44 -2.80 -8.81 8.75
C LEU A 44 -4.29 -9.22 8.69
N GLY A 45 -4.76 -10.03 9.64
CA GLY A 45 -6.17 -10.47 9.67
C GLY A 45 -7.14 -9.31 9.83
N GLY A 46 -6.95 -8.48 10.87
CA GLY A 46 -7.80 -7.29 11.08
C GLY A 46 -7.70 -6.27 9.94
N LEU A 47 -6.52 -6.14 9.32
CA LEU A 47 -6.30 -5.22 8.21
C LEU A 47 -7.18 -5.54 6.99
N PHE A 48 -7.33 -6.81 6.60
CA PHE A 48 -8.21 -7.18 5.49
C PHE A 48 -9.68 -6.82 5.76
N ASP A 49 -10.17 -7.14 6.96
CA ASP A 49 -11.55 -6.85 7.35
C ASP A 49 -11.82 -5.34 7.44
N ASP A 50 -10.88 -4.60 8.05
CA ASP A 50 -10.98 -3.15 8.22
C ASP A 50 -10.97 -2.42 6.87
N VAL A 51 -10.13 -2.86 5.91
CA VAL A 51 -10.09 -2.29 4.54
C VAL A 51 -11.30 -2.73 3.72
N ALA A 52 -11.75 -3.98 3.84
CA ALA A 52 -13.01 -4.41 3.23
C ALA A 52 -14.18 -3.54 3.69
N ALA A 53 -14.21 -3.17 4.98
CA ALA A 53 -15.19 -2.26 5.54
C ALA A 53 -15.09 -0.83 4.95
N LEU A 54 -13.88 -0.34 4.64
CA LEU A 54 -13.69 0.93 3.92
C LEU A 54 -14.34 0.85 2.53
N TYR A 55 -13.97 -0.14 1.71
CA TYR A 55 -14.50 -0.29 0.36
C TYR A 55 -16.02 -0.52 0.33
N ALA A 56 -16.57 -1.14 1.38
CA ALA A 56 -18.01 -1.31 1.55
C ALA A 56 -18.75 -0.05 2.04
N GLY A 57 -18.04 1.04 2.35
CA GLY A 57 -18.63 2.30 2.83
C GLY A 57 -19.05 2.28 4.30
N ASN A 58 -18.48 1.36 5.08
CA ASN A 58 -18.77 1.23 6.51
C ASN A 58 -17.86 2.12 7.39
N TRP A 59 -16.87 2.80 6.80
CA TRP A 59 -16.15 3.85 7.49
C TRP A 59 -16.99 5.13 7.53
N PRO A 60 -17.05 5.84 8.67
CA PRO A 60 -17.91 7.02 8.81
C PRO A 60 -17.52 8.18 7.89
N SER A 61 -16.26 8.24 7.46
CA SER A 61 -15.69 9.30 6.63
C SER A 61 -15.78 9.06 5.13
N HIS A 62 -16.20 7.89 4.66
CA HIS A 62 -16.16 7.51 3.25
C HIS A 62 -17.48 6.90 2.77
N GLU A 63 -17.77 7.08 1.48
CA GLU A 63 -18.84 6.33 0.81
C GLU A 63 -18.38 4.92 0.42
N ALA A 64 -19.32 4.08 -0.01
CA ALA A 64 -18.96 2.80 -0.64
C ALA A 64 -18.20 3.07 -1.94
N CYS A 65 -17.20 2.23 -2.23
CA CYS A 65 -16.45 2.32 -3.47
C CYS A 65 -17.41 2.12 -4.66
N ALA A 66 -17.43 3.11 -5.56
CA ALA A 66 -18.34 3.13 -6.70
C ALA A 66 -17.61 3.08 -8.05
N VAL A 67 -16.27 3.16 -8.05
CA VAL A 67 -15.44 2.79 -9.21
C VAL A 67 -15.48 1.27 -9.39
N THR A 68 -15.56 0.80 -10.63
CA THR A 68 -15.89 -0.60 -10.96
C THR A 68 -14.65 -1.45 -11.26
N TYR A 69 -13.57 -0.84 -11.73
CA TYR A 69 -12.25 -1.43 -11.93
C TYR A 69 -11.42 -1.43 -10.64
N HIS A 70 -11.01 -0.24 -10.16
CA HIS A 70 -10.14 -0.06 -8.99
C HIS A 70 -10.90 -0.25 -7.67
N ASN A 71 -11.43 -1.45 -7.48
CA ASN A 71 -12.25 -1.86 -6.34
C ASN A 71 -11.45 -2.75 -5.36
N PHE A 72 -12.14 -3.31 -4.35
CA PHE A 72 -11.48 -4.14 -3.34
C PHE A 72 -10.89 -5.43 -3.91
N SER A 73 -11.52 -6.01 -4.94
CA SER A 73 -11.01 -7.22 -5.61
C SER A 73 -9.66 -6.94 -6.28
N HIS A 74 -9.54 -5.81 -7.01
CA HIS A 74 -8.24 -5.37 -7.56
C HIS A 74 -7.18 -5.25 -6.46
N SER A 75 -7.50 -4.59 -5.34
CA SER A 75 -6.56 -4.48 -4.21
C SER A 75 -6.10 -5.83 -3.66
N LEU A 76 -6.99 -6.83 -3.62
CA LEU A 76 -6.63 -8.19 -3.20
C LEU A 76 -5.79 -8.93 -4.24
N ASP A 77 -6.04 -8.72 -5.53
CA ASP A 77 -5.21 -9.28 -6.61
C ASP A 77 -3.79 -8.74 -6.56
N VAL A 78 -3.63 -7.43 -6.31
CA VAL A 78 -2.33 -6.79 -6.06
C VAL A 78 -1.65 -7.40 -4.83
N CYS A 79 -2.38 -7.61 -3.73
CA CYS A 79 -1.85 -8.27 -2.54
C CYS A 79 -1.35 -9.69 -2.85
N LEU A 80 -2.15 -10.49 -3.55
CA LEU A 80 -1.80 -11.87 -3.89
C LEU A 80 -0.58 -11.93 -4.83
N ALA A 81 -0.52 -11.05 -5.83
CA ALA A 81 0.64 -10.95 -6.71
C ALA A 81 1.91 -10.56 -5.93
N ALA A 82 1.83 -9.54 -5.06
CA ALA A 82 2.95 -9.11 -4.22
C ALA A 82 3.41 -10.21 -3.24
N ALA A 83 2.47 -10.93 -2.62
CA ALA A 83 2.77 -12.05 -1.72
C ALA A 83 3.50 -13.19 -2.45
N ARG A 84 3.06 -13.54 -3.67
CA ARG A 84 3.72 -14.54 -4.52
C ARG A 84 5.12 -14.10 -4.94
N MET A 85 5.29 -12.83 -5.35
CA MET A 85 6.60 -12.27 -5.70
C MET A 85 7.57 -12.31 -4.52
N LEU A 86 7.09 -11.98 -3.32
CA LEU A 86 7.89 -12.05 -2.10
C LEU A 86 8.30 -13.49 -1.78
N SER A 87 7.36 -14.45 -1.83
CA SER A 87 7.69 -15.86 -1.62
C SER A 87 8.73 -16.35 -2.63
N GLY A 88 8.58 -15.97 -3.91
CA GLY A 88 9.57 -16.25 -4.95
C GLY A 88 10.94 -15.63 -4.66
N TRP A 89 10.96 -14.38 -4.19
CA TRP A 89 12.19 -13.70 -3.78
C TRP A 89 12.89 -14.40 -2.63
N ASN A 90 12.17 -14.76 -1.56
CA ASN A 90 12.78 -15.44 -0.41
C ASN A 90 13.40 -16.79 -0.79
N LYS A 91 12.82 -17.49 -1.78
CA LYS A 91 13.36 -18.74 -2.34
C LYS A 91 14.59 -18.49 -3.22
N ALA A 92 14.56 -17.45 -4.05
CA ALA A 92 15.65 -17.13 -4.97
C ALA A 92 16.85 -16.45 -4.29
N GLU A 93 16.60 -15.66 -3.24
CA GLU A 93 17.57 -14.82 -2.53
C GLU A 93 17.61 -15.18 -1.02
N PRO A 94 17.96 -16.41 -0.64
CA PRO A 94 17.90 -16.88 0.75
C PRO A 94 18.85 -16.15 1.70
N ALA A 95 19.86 -15.44 1.16
CA ALA A 95 20.77 -14.60 1.94
C ALA A 95 20.14 -13.23 2.32
N GLN A 96 19.07 -12.82 1.63
CA GLN A 96 18.41 -11.53 1.82
C GLN A 96 16.87 -11.67 1.90
N PRO A 97 16.35 -12.51 2.80
CA PRO A 97 14.92 -12.74 2.88
C PRO A 97 14.18 -11.49 3.37
N LEU A 98 13.00 -11.27 2.82
CA LEU A 98 12.03 -10.32 3.31
C LEU A 98 11.31 -10.92 4.51
N ALA A 99 11.69 -10.47 5.70
CA ALA A 99 11.06 -10.82 6.96
C ALA A 99 9.58 -10.38 7.02
N GLN A 100 8.84 -11.01 7.94
CA GLN A 100 7.41 -10.79 8.24
C GLN A 100 7.00 -9.31 8.28
N LYS A 101 7.88 -8.42 8.80
CA LYS A 101 7.62 -6.98 8.83
C LYS A 101 7.41 -6.37 7.44
N TYR A 102 8.22 -6.74 6.43
CA TYR A 102 8.10 -6.17 5.08
C TYR A 102 6.87 -6.70 4.37
N PHE A 103 6.53 -7.98 4.57
CA PHE A 103 5.29 -8.55 4.08
C PHE A 103 4.09 -7.75 4.58
N GLN A 104 4.02 -7.48 5.89
CA GLN A 104 2.91 -6.74 6.49
C GLN A 104 2.83 -5.29 5.98
N LEU A 105 3.98 -4.61 5.78
CA LEU A 105 4.05 -3.28 5.17
C LEU A 105 3.57 -3.30 3.70
N GLY A 106 3.98 -4.32 2.94
CA GLY A 106 3.61 -4.52 1.54
C GLY A 106 2.11 -4.76 1.38
N MET A 107 1.53 -5.65 2.19
CA MET A 107 0.09 -5.93 2.17
C MET A 107 -0.74 -4.69 2.55
N ALA A 108 -0.31 -3.93 3.56
CA ALA A 108 -0.96 -2.67 3.90
C ALA A 108 -0.91 -1.67 2.74
N ALA A 109 0.25 -1.53 2.09
CA ALA A 109 0.36 -0.62 0.96
C ALA A 109 -0.51 -1.06 -0.22
N ALA A 110 -0.47 -2.34 -0.59
CA ALA A 110 -1.27 -2.91 -1.67
C ALA A 110 -2.78 -2.77 -1.41
N LEU A 111 -3.25 -2.97 -0.17
CA LEU A 111 -4.67 -2.79 0.17
C LEU A 111 -5.16 -1.35 0.03
N PHE A 112 -4.29 -0.38 0.32
CA PHE A 112 -4.65 1.04 0.32
C PHE A 112 -4.30 1.77 -0.98
N HIS A 113 -3.49 1.21 -1.89
CA HIS A 113 -2.90 1.98 -3.01
C HIS A 113 -3.93 2.74 -3.86
N ASP A 114 -5.12 2.16 -4.06
CA ASP A 114 -6.24 2.75 -4.80
C ASP A 114 -7.41 3.25 -3.93
N ALA A 115 -7.30 3.18 -2.61
CA ALA A 115 -8.36 3.65 -1.70
C ALA A 115 -8.71 5.14 -1.94
N GLY A 116 -7.81 5.91 -2.53
CA GLY A 116 -8.00 7.30 -2.90
C GLY A 116 -9.06 7.56 -3.97
N TYR A 117 -9.54 6.53 -4.68
CA TYR A 117 -10.73 6.64 -5.54
C TYR A 117 -12.04 6.72 -4.75
N ILE A 118 -12.03 6.22 -3.50
CA ILE A 118 -13.21 6.22 -2.64
C ILE A 118 -13.55 7.67 -2.28
N LYS A 119 -14.83 8.00 -2.43
CA LYS A 119 -15.33 9.36 -2.20
C LYS A 119 -15.51 9.62 -0.70
N ASP A 120 -15.30 10.88 -0.32
CA ASP A 120 -15.56 11.34 1.04
C ASP A 120 -17.06 11.26 1.35
N LYS A 121 -17.43 11.05 2.62
CA LYS A 121 -18.83 10.94 3.03
C LYS A 121 -19.63 12.16 2.59
N GLY A 122 -20.79 11.93 1.98
CA GLY A 122 -21.68 12.97 1.45
C GLY A 122 -21.34 13.44 0.04
N ASP A 123 -20.23 13.00 -0.57
CA ASP A 123 -19.89 13.35 -1.94
C ASP A 123 -20.71 12.51 -2.95
N GLN A 124 -21.80 13.13 -3.42
CA GLN A 124 -22.73 12.52 -4.38
C GLN A 124 -22.29 12.66 -5.85
N ALA A 125 -21.18 13.36 -6.13
CA ALA A 125 -20.78 13.63 -7.51
C ALA A 125 -19.91 12.50 -8.07
N GLY A 126 -20.35 11.88 -9.16
CA GLY A 126 -19.58 10.86 -9.88
C GLY A 126 -19.38 9.56 -9.09
N ALA A 127 -18.63 8.64 -9.67
CA ALA A 127 -18.31 7.34 -9.08
C ALA A 127 -17.00 7.37 -8.28
N GLY A 128 -16.15 8.37 -8.51
CA GLY A 128 -14.84 8.50 -7.88
C GLY A 128 -13.70 8.60 -8.87
N GLY A 129 -13.94 8.27 -10.15
CA GLY A 129 -12.96 8.39 -11.24
C GLY A 129 -12.42 9.82 -11.38
N LYS A 130 -13.16 10.84 -10.95
CA LYS A 130 -12.67 12.22 -10.84
C LYS A 130 -11.38 12.38 -10.01
N PHE A 131 -11.05 11.43 -9.14
CA PHE A 131 -9.86 11.44 -8.31
C PHE A 131 -8.63 10.80 -8.96
N THR A 132 -8.71 10.27 -10.19
CA THR A 132 -7.56 9.61 -10.87
C THR A 132 -6.25 10.38 -10.76
N LEU A 133 -6.25 11.71 -10.91
CA LEU A 133 -5.00 12.51 -10.87
C LEU A 133 -4.43 12.73 -9.46
N VAL A 134 -5.16 12.34 -8.42
CA VAL A 134 -4.79 12.57 -7.01
C VAL A 134 -5.01 11.34 -6.13
N HIS A 135 -5.41 10.20 -6.70
CA HIS A 135 -5.80 9.00 -5.96
C HIS A 135 -4.64 8.52 -5.09
N VAL A 136 -3.41 8.42 -5.60
CA VAL A 136 -2.23 8.01 -4.81
C VAL A 136 -2.04 8.88 -3.57
N ARG A 137 -2.14 10.21 -3.70
CA ARG A 137 -2.04 11.12 -2.54
C ARG A 137 -3.17 10.87 -1.53
N ARG A 138 -4.42 10.73 -2.01
CA ARG A 138 -5.58 10.42 -1.16
C ARG A 138 -5.40 9.07 -0.45
N SER A 139 -4.94 8.05 -1.16
CA SER A 139 -4.59 6.72 -0.63
C SER A 139 -3.56 6.79 0.50
N MET A 140 -2.51 7.60 0.32
CA MET A 140 -1.50 7.84 1.36
C MET A 140 -2.08 8.52 2.61
N GLU A 141 -3.02 9.45 2.44
CA GLU A 141 -3.70 10.14 3.56
C GLU A 141 -4.59 9.16 4.33
N ILE A 142 -5.41 8.38 3.62
CA ILE A 142 -6.29 7.34 4.17
C ILE A 142 -5.48 6.30 4.95
N ALA A 143 -4.42 5.75 4.33
CA ALA A 143 -3.55 4.77 4.96
C ALA A 143 -2.89 5.33 6.22
N ARG A 144 -2.38 6.57 6.17
CA ARG A 144 -1.73 7.21 7.32
C ARG A 144 -2.69 7.40 8.49
N GLU A 145 -3.90 7.88 8.21
CA GLU A 145 -4.93 8.08 9.24
C GLU A 145 -5.29 6.74 9.91
N TYR A 146 -5.64 5.74 9.11
CA TYR A 146 -6.05 4.44 9.61
C TYR A 146 -4.96 3.72 10.41
N LEU A 147 -3.74 3.63 9.86
CA LEU A 147 -2.64 2.95 10.55
C LEU A 147 -2.24 3.67 11.84
N GLY A 148 -2.37 5.01 11.86
CA GLY A 148 -2.23 5.81 13.07
C GLY A 148 -3.29 5.49 14.13
N GLN A 149 -4.55 5.37 13.74
CA GLN A 149 -5.65 4.97 14.64
C GLN A 149 -5.46 3.54 15.18
N LYS A 150 -4.92 2.63 14.36
CA LYS A 150 -4.54 1.27 14.77
C LYS A 150 -3.18 1.21 15.51
N GLN A 151 -2.59 2.36 15.84
CA GLN A 151 -1.37 2.49 16.64
C GLN A 151 -0.15 1.75 16.05
N TRP A 152 -0.05 1.69 14.72
CA TRP A 152 1.17 1.20 14.09
C TRP A 152 2.35 2.12 14.41
N PRO A 153 3.58 1.59 14.54
CA PRO A 153 4.77 2.40 14.72
C PRO A 153 4.87 3.47 13.62
N LYS A 154 5.16 4.71 14.00
CA LYS A 154 5.21 5.85 13.06
C LYS A 154 6.13 5.60 11.85
N GLU A 155 7.24 4.90 12.06
CA GLU A 155 8.18 4.56 10.98
C GLU A 155 7.58 3.57 9.97
N GLU A 156 6.75 2.64 10.45
CA GLU A 156 6.03 1.67 9.61
C GLU A 156 4.88 2.34 8.85
N VAL A 157 4.15 3.26 9.49
CA VAL A 157 3.13 4.09 8.81
C VAL A 157 3.76 4.85 7.64
N GLU A 158 4.88 5.53 7.88
CA GLU A 158 5.58 6.24 6.80
C GLU A 158 6.21 5.30 5.77
N ALA A 159 6.57 4.07 6.14
CA ALA A 159 7.01 3.06 5.19
C ALA A 159 5.88 2.64 4.23
N VAL A 160 4.68 2.36 4.75
CA VAL A 160 3.50 2.06 3.92
C VAL A 160 3.19 3.21 2.97
N VAL A 161 3.18 4.43 3.48
CA VAL A 161 2.90 5.63 2.67
C VAL A 161 3.94 5.80 1.55
N ARG A 162 5.22 5.55 1.82
CA ARG A 162 6.27 5.58 0.79
C ARG A 162 6.06 4.50 -0.27
N ILE A 163 5.68 3.29 0.12
CA ILE A 163 5.37 2.22 -0.84
C ILE A 163 4.21 2.63 -1.75
N ILE A 164 3.11 3.16 -1.19
CA ILE A 164 1.98 3.67 -1.99
C ILE A 164 2.44 4.78 -2.94
N SER A 165 3.30 5.68 -2.50
CA SER A 165 3.70 6.85 -3.32
C SER A 165 4.37 6.51 -4.65
N ILE A 166 4.85 5.27 -4.85
CA ILE A 166 5.49 4.84 -6.09
C ILE A 166 4.57 4.05 -7.03
N THR A 167 3.28 3.94 -6.70
CA THR A 167 2.23 3.51 -7.62
C THR A 167 1.68 4.67 -8.47
N ASP A 168 2.20 5.89 -8.27
CA ASP A 168 1.96 7.00 -9.20
C ASP A 168 2.89 6.87 -10.43
N TYR A 169 2.42 6.17 -11.45
CA TYR A 169 3.16 5.97 -12.69
C TYR A 169 3.29 7.23 -13.55
N ALA A 170 2.46 8.25 -13.32
CA ALA A 170 2.53 9.52 -14.04
C ALA A 170 3.58 10.46 -13.42
N SER A 171 3.88 10.31 -12.13
CA SER A 171 4.82 11.14 -11.39
C SER A 171 5.68 10.34 -10.42
N LEU A 172 6.47 9.40 -10.95
CA LEU A 172 7.36 8.58 -10.14
C LEU A 172 8.39 9.45 -9.38
N PRO A 173 8.47 9.34 -8.04
CA PRO A 173 9.44 10.09 -7.25
C PRO A 173 10.86 9.50 -7.38
N ASP A 174 11.86 10.29 -7.00
CA ASP A 174 13.22 9.76 -6.83
C ASP A 174 13.26 8.73 -5.69
N LEU A 175 13.55 7.48 -6.04
CA LEU A 175 13.55 6.34 -5.13
C LEU A 175 14.74 6.35 -4.17
N ALA A 176 15.88 6.95 -4.55
CA ALA A 176 17.11 6.89 -3.77
C ALA A 176 16.98 7.53 -2.38
N PRO A 177 16.46 8.76 -2.23
CA PRO A 177 16.24 9.36 -0.90
C PRO A 177 15.02 8.75 -0.17
N LEU A 178 14.11 8.10 -0.89
CA LEU A 178 12.86 7.58 -0.35
C LEU A 178 13.06 6.23 0.35
N PHE A 179 13.92 5.38 -0.21
CA PHE A 179 14.19 4.03 0.29
C PHE A 179 15.68 3.81 0.53
N THR A 180 16.15 4.24 1.70
CA THR A 180 17.52 3.99 2.15
C THR A 180 17.73 2.56 2.67
N GLU A 181 16.66 1.88 3.07
CA GLU A 181 16.67 0.48 3.49
C GLU A 181 16.42 -0.43 2.27
N PRO A 182 17.40 -1.28 1.86
CA PRO A 182 17.29 -2.08 0.63
C PRO A 182 16.09 -3.02 0.60
N ARG A 183 15.77 -3.68 1.72
CA ARG A 183 14.65 -4.62 1.82
C ARG A 183 13.30 -3.92 1.68
N LEU A 184 13.17 -2.71 2.22
CA LEU A 184 11.97 -1.91 2.03
C LEU A 184 11.84 -1.46 0.57
N LYS A 185 12.95 -1.09 -0.08
CA LYS A 185 12.97 -0.75 -1.51
C LYS A 185 12.47 -1.91 -2.37
N ILE A 186 12.96 -3.13 -2.11
CA ILE A 186 12.54 -4.34 -2.84
C ILE A 186 11.02 -4.55 -2.67
N MET A 187 10.52 -4.51 -1.43
CA MET A 187 9.08 -4.65 -1.19
C MET A 187 8.27 -3.55 -1.89
N ALA A 188 8.77 -2.31 -1.89
CA ALA A 188 8.09 -1.21 -2.58
C ALA A 188 7.98 -1.49 -4.09
N GLN A 189 9.09 -1.87 -4.72
CA GLN A 189 9.14 -2.20 -6.14
C GLN A 189 8.26 -3.41 -6.48
N MET A 190 8.16 -4.39 -5.58
CA MET A 190 7.23 -5.52 -5.73
C MET A 190 5.78 -5.06 -5.74
N VAL A 191 5.34 -4.19 -4.82
CA VAL A 191 3.96 -3.68 -4.82
C VAL A 191 3.66 -2.88 -6.08
N ALA A 192 4.54 -1.96 -6.48
CA ALA A 192 4.37 -1.20 -7.71
C ALA A 192 4.38 -2.07 -8.98
N THR A 193 5.06 -3.21 -8.94
CA THR A 193 5.05 -4.19 -10.04
C THR A 193 3.77 -5.03 -10.01
N ALA A 194 3.34 -5.44 -8.82
CA ALA A 194 2.15 -6.24 -8.59
C ALA A 194 0.88 -5.51 -9.03
N ASP A 195 0.81 -4.19 -8.85
CA ASP A 195 -0.31 -3.36 -9.31
C ASP A 195 -0.51 -3.48 -10.84
N LEU A 196 0.56 -3.27 -11.62
CA LEU A 196 0.52 -3.46 -13.07
C LEU A 196 0.24 -4.92 -13.48
N ILE A 197 0.88 -5.89 -12.84
CA ILE A 197 0.74 -7.31 -13.20
C ILE A 197 -0.66 -7.82 -12.87
N ALA A 198 -1.22 -7.48 -11.71
CA ALA A 198 -2.57 -7.90 -11.32
C ALA A 198 -3.60 -7.39 -12.32
N GLN A 199 -3.50 -6.13 -12.72
CA GLN A 199 -4.35 -5.56 -13.77
C GLN A 199 -4.19 -6.31 -15.11
N MET A 200 -2.96 -6.58 -15.56
CA MET A 200 -2.71 -7.31 -16.81
C MET A 200 -3.11 -8.80 -16.77
N ALA A 201 -3.11 -9.40 -15.59
CA ALA A 201 -3.41 -10.82 -15.36
C ALA A 201 -4.88 -11.08 -15.01
N ASP A 202 -5.70 -10.03 -14.89
CA ASP A 202 -7.14 -10.14 -14.67
C ASP A 202 -7.75 -10.97 -15.81
N ILE A 203 -8.35 -12.11 -15.47
CA ILE A 203 -8.95 -13.04 -16.42
C ILE A 203 -10.10 -12.42 -17.22
N ASP A 204 -10.73 -11.39 -16.65
CA ASP A 204 -11.81 -10.62 -17.25
C ASP A 204 -11.33 -9.24 -17.73
N TYR A 205 -10.01 -9.00 -17.82
CA TYR A 205 -9.43 -7.70 -18.19
C TYR A 205 -10.08 -7.11 -19.45
N VAL A 206 -10.24 -7.92 -20.51
CA VAL A 206 -10.86 -7.49 -21.77
C VAL A 206 -12.33 -7.07 -21.57
N ARG A 207 -13.07 -7.73 -20.68
CA ARG A 207 -14.47 -7.38 -20.37
C ARG A 207 -14.56 -6.16 -19.46
N ARG A 208 -13.55 -5.94 -18.62
CA ARG A 208 -13.48 -4.82 -17.66
C ARG A 208 -12.77 -3.58 -18.22
N ILE A 209 -12.38 -3.60 -19.50
CA ILE A 209 -11.74 -2.42 -20.13
C ILE A 209 -12.71 -1.23 -20.21
N ASP A 210 -14.01 -1.50 -20.39
CA ASP A 210 -15.04 -0.47 -20.41
C ASP A 210 -15.21 0.18 -19.03
N ASP A 211 -15.08 -0.62 -17.95
CA ASP A 211 -15.06 -0.12 -16.57
C ASP A 211 -13.88 0.83 -16.36
N LEU A 212 -12.67 0.38 -16.73
CA LEU A 212 -11.45 1.18 -16.63
C LEU A 212 -11.55 2.47 -17.46
N PHE A 213 -12.09 2.40 -18.68
CA PHE A 213 -12.30 3.55 -19.53
C PHE A 213 -13.32 4.54 -18.93
N ALA A 214 -14.40 4.05 -18.34
CA ALA A 214 -15.42 4.89 -17.71
C ALA A 214 -14.84 5.70 -16.54
N GLU A 215 -13.98 5.09 -15.73
CA GLU A 215 -13.29 5.78 -14.64
C GLU A 215 -12.38 6.91 -15.13
N PHE A 216 -11.53 6.63 -16.13
CA PHE A 216 -10.69 7.65 -16.74
C PHE A 216 -11.52 8.76 -17.40
N LYS A 217 -12.62 8.41 -18.08
CA LYS A 217 -13.51 9.40 -18.70
C LYS A 217 -14.07 10.39 -17.68
N GLU A 218 -14.36 9.96 -16.45
CA GLU A 218 -14.89 10.83 -15.40
C GLU A 218 -13.94 12.01 -15.11
N VAL A 219 -12.63 11.76 -14.97
CA VAL A 219 -11.66 12.85 -14.72
C VAL A 219 -11.53 13.82 -15.91
N TYR A 220 -11.68 13.32 -17.14
CA TYR A 220 -11.65 14.17 -18.33
C TYR A 220 -12.94 14.96 -18.58
N SER A 221 -14.06 14.54 -17.97
CA SER A 221 -15.32 15.29 -18.00
C SER A 221 -15.31 16.55 -17.10
N LEU A 222 -14.36 16.65 -16.16
CA LEU A 222 -14.23 17.81 -15.30
C LEU A 222 -13.65 19.05 -16.02
N PRO A 223 -14.13 20.28 -15.71
CA PRO A 223 -13.55 21.50 -16.25
C PRO A 223 -12.05 21.62 -15.93
N SER A 224 -11.28 22.15 -16.88
CA SER A 224 -9.81 22.29 -16.78
C SER A 224 -9.33 23.02 -15.51
N SER A 225 -10.13 23.97 -15.01
CA SER A 225 -9.85 24.68 -13.75
C SER A 225 -9.87 23.76 -12.52
N ARG A 226 -10.78 22.77 -12.46
CA ARG A 226 -10.88 21.79 -11.36
C ARG A 226 -9.82 20.69 -11.46
N ARG A 227 -9.38 20.33 -12.67
CA ARG A 227 -8.20 19.48 -12.89
C ARG A 227 -6.92 20.17 -12.37
N SER A 228 -6.76 21.46 -12.67
CA SER A 228 -5.63 22.26 -12.20
C SER A 228 -5.60 22.42 -10.67
N THR A 229 -6.74 22.63 -10.00
CA THR A 229 -6.80 22.75 -8.53
C THR A 229 -6.48 21.44 -7.81
N SER A 230 -6.90 20.31 -8.38
CA SER A 230 -6.53 18.97 -7.88
C SER A 230 -5.02 18.74 -7.96
N LEU A 231 -4.37 19.22 -9.03
CA LEU A 231 -2.92 19.20 -9.21
C LEU A 231 -2.17 20.26 -8.38
N LYS A 232 -2.78 21.43 -8.08
CA LYS A 232 -2.13 22.55 -7.36
C LYS A 232 -2.14 22.42 -5.84
N THR A 233 -2.99 21.56 -5.28
CA THR A 233 -2.98 21.21 -3.84
C THR A 233 -1.88 20.20 -3.48
N VAL A 234 -1.07 19.77 -4.45
CA VAL A 234 0.10 18.91 -4.25
C VAL A 234 1.18 19.71 -3.53
N ARG A 235 1.23 19.60 -2.19
CA ARG A 235 2.48 19.92 -1.50
C ARG A 235 3.50 18.85 -1.91
N PRO A 236 4.69 19.22 -2.41
CA PRO A 236 5.75 18.26 -2.63
C PRO A 236 6.03 17.53 -1.31
N TRP A 237 6.36 16.23 -1.40
CA TRP A 237 6.85 15.47 -0.27
C TRP A 237 7.91 16.28 0.48
N PRO A 238 7.83 16.43 1.81
CA PRO A 238 8.81 17.24 2.54
C PRO A 238 10.19 16.63 2.30
N LYS A 239 11.05 17.38 1.60
CA LYS A 239 12.46 17.03 1.48
C LYS A 239 13.02 16.99 2.90
N ARG A 240 13.29 15.80 3.42
CA ARG A 240 14.08 15.68 4.65
C ARG A 240 15.48 16.17 4.29
N GLU A 241 15.84 17.35 4.76
CA GLU A 241 17.25 17.77 4.72
C GLU A 241 18.06 16.73 5.49
N PRO A 242 19.16 16.20 4.92
CA PRO A 242 20.04 15.30 5.65
C PRO A 242 20.58 16.07 6.85
N ARG A 243 20.19 15.64 8.05
CA ARG A 243 20.67 16.19 9.30
C ARG A 243 22.14 15.76 9.47
N CYS A 244 23.04 16.49 8.82
CA CYS A 244 24.47 16.30 8.93
C CYS A 244 24.92 16.85 10.29
N THR A 245 24.86 16.02 11.33
CA THR A 245 25.51 16.32 12.61
C THR A 245 27.02 16.23 12.39
N LYS A 246 27.67 17.38 12.12
CA LYS A 246 29.13 17.48 12.11
C LYS A 246 29.66 17.05 13.48
N PRO A 247 30.67 16.17 13.58
CA PRO A 247 31.31 15.91 14.85
C PRO A 247 32.06 17.16 15.31
N SER A 248 31.86 17.56 16.57
CA SER A 248 32.57 18.69 17.18
C SER A 248 34.06 18.40 17.23
N ARG A 249 34.87 19.14 16.47
CA ARG A 249 36.33 19.17 16.66
C ARG A 249 36.62 19.85 17.99
N ARG A 250 36.93 19.06 19.03
CA ARG A 250 37.72 19.54 20.16
C ARG A 250 39.20 19.29 19.85
N SER A 251 39.93 20.39 19.75
CA SER A 251 41.38 20.45 19.68
C SER A 251 42.01 19.80 20.91
N ARG A 252 42.96 18.89 20.70
CA ARG A 252 44.02 18.59 21.66
C ARG A 252 45.34 18.52 20.89
N THR A 253 46.13 19.56 21.10
CA THR A 253 47.56 19.64 20.80
C THR A 253 48.34 18.91 21.89
N ALA A 254 49.27 18.01 21.50
CA ALA A 254 50.48 17.67 22.26
C ALA A 254 51.47 16.91 21.35
N PRO A 255 52.79 17.04 21.59
CA PRO A 255 53.82 16.85 20.56
C PRO A 255 54.42 15.44 20.52
N LEU A 256 54.92 15.03 19.35
CA LEU A 256 55.79 13.84 19.20
C LEU A 256 57.25 14.23 19.45
N THR A 257 57.94 13.41 20.25
CA THR A 257 59.41 13.42 20.36
C THR A 257 59.93 11.98 20.48
N PHE A 258 61.12 11.75 19.92
CA PHE A 258 62.04 10.60 20.02
C PHE A 258 61.69 9.32 19.22
N MET A 259 62.43 8.82 18.20
CA MET A 259 63.86 8.65 17.81
C MET A 259 64.39 7.22 18.06
N ARG A 260 64.98 6.62 17.00
CA ARG A 260 65.98 5.52 16.87
C ARG A 260 65.53 4.39 15.93
N SER A 261 66.07 4.31 14.72
CA SER A 261 67.39 3.79 14.26
C SER A 261 67.46 2.26 14.22
N LEU A 262 67.48 1.72 13.00
CA LEU A 262 67.99 0.37 12.71
C LEU A 262 68.95 0.46 11.53
N SER A 263 70.21 0.14 11.82
CA SER A 263 71.26 -0.16 10.87
C SER A 263 71.48 -1.67 10.85
N SER A 264 71.52 -2.25 9.66
CA SER A 264 72.05 -3.61 9.31
C SER A 264 73.59 -3.67 9.52
N PRO A 265 74.35 -4.73 9.15
CA PRO A 265 74.09 -6.08 8.61
C PRO A 265 75.00 -7.13 9.36
N PRO A 266 75.71 -8.15 8.79
CA PRO A 266 76.04 -8.54 7.40
C PRO A 266 75.10 -9.58 6.77
#